data_AF-A0A9E0TX26-F1
#
_entry.id   AF-A0A9E0TX26-F1
#
_cell.length_a   1.000
_cell.length_b   1.000
_cell.length_c   1.000
_cell.angle_alpha   90.00
_cell.angle_beta   90.00
_cell.angle_gamma   90.00
#
_symmetry.space_group_name_H-M   'P 1'
#
loop_
_entity.id
_entity.type
_entity.pdbx_description
1 polymer ?
#
loop_
_entity_poly.entity_id
_entity_poly.type
_entity_poly.pdbx_seq_one_letter_code
_entity_poly.pdbx_strand_id
1 'polypeptide(L)'
;MHILLTTYGLLMIMALFAYAQWKNAESLVATDMVARCRFAKAREKTSALLVKQVKKLHSDYIEEKAPKGGKEESEVEDEEEDGEGLVEILLPDGVENENDKTDKKKGKRSHLLDVSILFRDKNASIVDGKGKVAYMILKNLIESLYAKQPFYEEVKQKDPDFAEHFIDWLMLKARAELEEKRPLKKAKDLSMIDLEDPSLKEARYKIFNGNQSINDPGVNAGGYYPLYELISLQKKSHLVSFWLAPKPLLYAVFQNPDVVTEMCELRDGMYKEKKSMARSEKNEMKSADDIQKQKLEQCFKSHPTEFIDSQYFDFGTSGTKPPRR
;
A
#
# COMPACT_ATOMS: atom_id res chain seq x y z
N MET A 1 -68.83 9.99 10.70
CA MET A 1 -67.61 9.62 11.44
C MET A 1 -66.47 9.12 10.54
N HIS A 2 -66.73 8.38 9.45
CA HIS A 2 -65.67 7.86 8.56
C HIS A 2 -64.84 8.91 7.78
N ILE A 3 -65.41 10.07 7.45
CA ILE A 3 -64.72 11.11 6.67
C ILE A 3 -63.62 11.82 7.47
N LEU A 4 -63.76 11.90 8.80
CA LEU A 4 -62.75 12.53 9.66
C LEU A 4 -61.51 11.64 9.84
N LEU A 5 -61.67 10.32 9.76
CA LEU A 5 -60.55 9.39 9.90
C LEU A 5 -59.62 9.41 8.68
N THR A 6 -60.18 9.61 7.48
CA THR A 6 -59.41 9.64 6.23
C THR A 6 -58.62 10.93 6.07
N THR A 7 -59.16 12.08 6.51
CA THR A 7 -58.44 13.37 6.45
C THR A 7 -57.25 13.42 7.40
N TYR A 8 -57.38 12.88 8.62
CA TYR A 8 -56.27 12.82 9.57
C TYR A 8 -55.16 11.86 9.11
N GLY A 9 -55.53 10.72 8.51
CA GLY A 9 -54.56 9.79 7.93
C GLY A 9 -53.73 10.43 6.80
N LEU A 10 -54.39 11.16 5.90
CA LEU A 10 -53.70 11.86 4.79
C LEU A 10 -52.74 12.94 5.30
N LEU A 11 -53.15 13.72 6.30
CA LEU A 11 -52.30 14.75 6.92
C LEU A 11 -51.06 14.15 7.59
N MET A 12 -51.19 13.01 8.27
CA MET A 12 -50.05 12.30 8.87
C MET A 12 -49.06 11.80 7.80
N ILE A 13 -49.55 11.24 6.69
CA ILE A 13 -48.70 10.79 5.58
C ILE A 13 -47.93 11.97 4.97
N MET A 14 -48.61 13.10 4.75
CA MET A 14 -47.99 14.32 4.22
C MET A 14 -46.94 14.89 5.18
N ALA A 15 -47.20 14.89 6.48
CA ALA A 15 -46.25 15.34 7.50
C ALA A 15 -44.98 14.46 7.54
N LEU A 16 -45.14 13.13 7.48
CA LEU A 16 -44.02 12.20 7.44
C LEU A 16 -43.19 12.36 6.15
N PHE A 17 -43.86 12.56 5.01
CA PHE A 17 -43.18 12.81 3.74
C PHE A 17 -42.38 14.13 3.79
N ALA A 18 -42.99 15.21 4.27
CA ALA A 18 -42.30 16.50 4.42
C ALA A 18 -41.10 16.41 5.37
N TYR A 19 -41.23 15.69 6.48
CA TYR A 19 -40.14 15.45 7.43
C TYR A 19 -38.98 14.66 6.79
N ALA A 20 -39.28 13.61 6.01
CA ALA A 20 -38.27 12.85 5.30
C ALA A 20 -37.52 13.70 4.25
N GLN A 21 -38.25 14.55 3.51
CA GLN A 21 -37.63 15.47 2.54
C GLN A 21 -36.73 16.50 3.25
N TRP A 22 -37.16 17.04 4.39
CA TRP A 22 -36.35 17.98 5.16
C TRP A 22 -35.06 17.34 5.69
N LYS A 23 -35.14 16.10 6.21
CA LYS A 23 -33.94 15.36 6.67
C LYS A 23 -32.98 15.03 5.53
N ASN A 24 -33.49 14.70 4.35
CA ASN A 24 -32.65 14.51 3.16
C ASN A 24 -31.93 15.82 2.76
N ALA A 25 -32.63 16.96 2.80
CA ALA A 25 -32.02 18.26 2.52
C ALA A 25 -30.93 18.63 3.53
N GLU A 26 -31.16 18.38 4.83
CA GLU A 26 -30.16 18.59 5.89
C GLU A 26 -28.90 17.75 5.67
N SER A 27 -29.08 16.46 5.32
CA SER A 27 -27.96 15.58 4.97
C SER A 27 -27.20 16.05 3.73
N LEU A 28 -27.89 16.60 2.72
CA LEU A 28 -27.25 17.10 1.50
C LEU A 28 -26.41 18.36 1.76
N VAL A 29 -26.89 19.24 2.65
CA VAL A 29 -26.13 20.44 3.07
C VAL A 29 -24.89 20.05 3.87
N ALA A 30 -25.01 19.05 4.76
CA ALA A 30 -23.88 18.55 5.54
C ALA A 30 -22.79 17.92 4.64
N THR A 31 -23.19 17.13 3.64
CA THR A 31 -22.24 16.51 2.71
C THR A 31 -21.56 17.55 1.80
N ASP A 32 -22.29 18.58 1.33
CA ASP A 32 -21.70 19.69 0.58
C ASP A 32 -20.70 20.49 1.42
N MET A 33 -21.02 20.76 2.70
CA MET A 33 -20.12 21.47 3.61
C MET A 33 -18.82 20.68 3.84
N VAL A 34 -18.91 19.37 4.06
CA VAL A 34 -17.74 18.49 4.20
C VAL A 34 -16.91 18.46 2.91
N ALA A 35 -17.55 18.41 1.75
CA ALA A 35 -16.88 18.47 0.46
C ALA A 35 -16.11 19.80 0.30
N ARG A 36 -16.74 20.96 0.58
CA ARG A 36 -16.09 22.27 0.52
C ARG A 36 -14.89 22.36 1.46
N CYS A 37 -14.99 21.84 2.69
CA CYS A 37 -13.85 21.80 3.62
C CYS A 37 -12.70 20.90 3.11
N ARG A 38 -13.02 19.76 2.49
CA ARG A 38 -12.00 18.88 1.88
C ARG A 38 -11.32 19.55 0.68
N PHE A 39 -12.08 20.23 -0.17
CA PHE A 39 -11.54 21.02 -1.29
C PHE A 39 -10.66 22.18 -0.81
N ALA A 40 -11.05 22.90 0.24
CA ALA A 40 -10.24 23.97 0.82
C ALA A 40 -8.89 23.44 1.34
N LYS A 41 -8.90 22.33 2.11
CA LYS A 41 -7.66 21.68 2.59
C LYS A 41 -6.78 21.15 1.44
N ALA A 42 -7.38 20.61 0.39
CA ALA A 42 -6.64 20.15 -0.78
C ALA A 42 -5.97 21.34 -1.51
N ARG A 43 -6.69 22.46 -1.65
CA ARG A 43 -6.17 23.71 -2.25
C ARG A 43 -5.03 24.32 -1.44
N GLU A 44 -5.13 24.31 -0.12
CA GLU A 44 -4.05 24.76 0.76
C GLU A 44 -2.79 23.90 0.59
N LYS A 45 -2.93 22.57 0.56
CA LYS A 45 -1.80 21.66 0.31
C LYS A 45 -1.14 21.87 -1.06
N THR A 46 -1.93 22.05 -2.11
CA THR A 46 -1.38 22.31 -3.46
C THR A 46 -0.70 23.66 -3.54
N SER A 47 -1.25 24.71 -2.92
CA SER A 47 -0.57 26.01 -2.84
C SER A 47 0.77 25.93 -2.09
N ALA A 48 0.85 25.18 -0.99
CA ALA A 48 2.09 24.99 -0.24
C ALA A 48 3.16 24.24 -1.07
N LEU A 49 2.76 23.27 -1.89
CA LEU A 49 3.65 22.56 -2.80
C LEU A 49 4.16 23.47 -3.92
N LEU A 50 3.29 24.29 -4.51
CA LEU A 50 3.67 25.26 -5.54
C LEU A 50 4.67 26.29 -4.99
N VAL A 51 4.43 26.82 -3.78
CA VAL A 51 5.39 27.75 -3.14
C VAL A 51 6.76 27.09 -2.93
N LYS A 52 6.81 25.81 -2.54
CA LYS A 52 8.08 25.07 -2.42
C LYS A 52 8.77 24.90 -3.77
N GLN A 53 8.03 24.59 -4.83
CA GLN A 53 8.59 24.45 -6.18
C GLN A 53 9.12 25.78 -6.73
N VAL A 54 8.38 26.87 -6.55
CA VAL A 54 8.82 28.22 -6.98
C VAL A 54 10.08 28.64 -6.23
N LYS A 55 10.15 28.42 -4.91
CA LYS A 55 11.37 28.70 -4.13
C LYS A 55 12.58 27.91 -4.63
N LYS A 56 12.38 26.64 -5.00
CA LYS A 56 13.44 25.81 -5.55
C LYS A 56 13.93 26.36 -6.89
N LEU A 57 13.02 26.63 -7.84
CA LEU A 57 13.36 27.20 -9.15
C LEU A 57 14.08 28.54 -9.03
N HIS A 58 13.69 29.37 -8.06
CA HIS A 58 14.36 30.65 -7.81
C HIS A 58 15.79 30.46 -7.26
N SER A 59 16.00 29.49 -6.37
CA SER A 59 17.34 29.13 -5.87
C SER A 59 18.23 28.65 -6.99
N ASP A 60 17.73 27.73 -7.83
CA ASP A 60 18.45 27.17 -8.96
C ASP A 60 18.86 28.28 -9.97
N TYR A 61 17.97 29.25 -10.21
CA TYR A 61 18.24 30.41 -11.08
C TYR A 61 19.32 31.36 -10.51
N ILE A 62 19.34 31.59 -9.20
CA ILE A 62 20.36 32.43 -8.55
C ILE A 62 21.73 31.75 -8.64
N GLU A 63 21.81 30.43 -8.44
CA GLU A 63 23.06 29.67 -8.57
C GLU A 63 23.59 29.68 -10.00
N GLU A 64 22.72 29.60 -11.00
CA GLU A 64 23.11 29.64 -12.42
C GLU A 64 23.62 31.03 -12.86
N LYS A 65 23.03 32.11 -12.31
CA LYS A 65 23.41 33.50 -12.63
C LYS A 65 24.48 34.11 -11.73
N ALA A 66 24.92 33.42 -10.69
CA ALA A 66 26.04 33.87 -9.89
C ALA A 66 27.28 33.98 -10.81
N PRO A 67 27.86 35.18 -11.01
CA PRO A 67 29.02 35.35 -11.86
C PRO A 67 30.13 34.45 -11.31
N LYS A 68 30.50 33.43 -12.09
CA LYS A 68 31.72 32.67 -11.85
C LYS A 68 32.84 33.70 -11.86
N GLY A 69 33.42 33.98 -10.69
CA GLY A 69 34.57 34.86 -10.56
C GLY A 69 35.69 34.33 -11.46
N GLY A 70 35.80 34.92 -12.64
CA GLY A 70 36.89 34.70 -13.55
C GLY A 70 38.15 35.25 -12.90
N LYS A 71 39.11 34.37 -12.66
CA LYS A 71 40.51 34.78 -12.60
C LYS A 71 40.89 35.14 -14.03
N GLU A 72 41.13 36.43 -14.26
CA GLU A 72 41.91 36.91 -15.40
C GLU A 72 43.31 36.31 -15.31
N GLU A 73 43.71 35.57 -16.33
CA GLU A 73 45.10 35.48 -16.78
C GLU A 73 45.06 35.49 -18.30
N SER A 74 45.66 36.54 -18.84
CA SER A 74 45.92 36.79 -20.26
C SER A 74 47.07 35.92 -20.76
N GLU A 75 46.98 35.40 -21.97
CA GLU A 75 47.96 35.70 -23.02
C GLU A 75 47.48 35.17 -24.38
N VAL A 76 47.97 35.86 -25.39
CA VAL A 76 47.61 35.90 -26.81
C VAL A 76 48.37 34.80 -27.56
N GLU A 77 47.78 34.20 -28.59
CA GLU A 77 48.36 34.16 -29.95
C GLU A 77 47.42 33.47 -30.95
N ASP A 78 47.37 34.10 -32.12
CA ASP A 78 46.61 33.78 -33.32
C ASP A 78 47.16 32.53 -34.02
N GLU A 79 46.30 31.77 -34.71
CA GLU A 79 46.61 31.19 -36.03
C GLU A 79 45.33 30.69 -36.72
N GLU A 80 45.14 31.14 -37.95
CA GLU A 80 44.14 30.69 -38.92
C GLU A 80 44.58 29.34 -39.51
N GLU A 81 43.67 28.37 -39.70
CA GLU A 81 43.70 27.55 -40.91
C GLU A 81 42.38 26.79 -41.16
N ASP A 82 41.99 26.82 -42.42
CA ASP A 82 40.82 26.19 -43.02
C ASP A 82 40.92 24.66 -43.03
N GLY A 83 39.79 23.96 -42.90
CA GLY A 83 39.78 22.51 -43.07
C GLY A 83 38.40 21.88 -42.88
N GLU A 84 37.59 21.90 -43.94
CA GLU A 84 36.41 21.04 -44.06
C GLU A 84 36.83 19.56 -43.98
N GLY A 85 36.41 18.87 -42.92
CA GLY A 85 36.66 17.44 -42.70
C GLY A 85 35.45 16.74 -42.11
N LEU A 86 34.67 16.08 -42.97
CA LEU A 86 33.66 15.09 -42.61
C LEU A 86 34.32 13.96 -41.79
N VAL A 87 34.06 13.93 -40.48
CA VAL A 87 34.39 12.77 -39.64
C VAL A 87 33.14 11.91 -39.49
N GLU A 88 33.10 10.83 -40.27
CA GLU A 88 32.20 9.70 -40.10
C GLU A 88 32.55 9.00 -38.77
N ILE A 89 31.70 9.17 -37.75
CA ILE A 89 31.85 8.50 -36.46
C ILE A 89 31.41 7.05 -36.65
N LEU A 90 32.37 6.18 -36.96
CA LEU A 90 32.27 4.73 -36.76
C LEU A 90 32.10 4.46 -35.26
N LEU A 91 30.92 3.99 -34.89
CA LEU A 91 30.67 3.38 -33.58
C LEU A 91 31.43 2.04 -33.53
N PRO A 92 32.36 1.81 -32.58
CA PRO A 92 32.91 0.49 -32.37
C PRO A 92 31.83 -0.42 -31.76
N ASP A 93 31.53 -1.49 -32.49
CA ASP A 93 30.75 -2.62 -32.01
C ASP A 93 31.42 -3.26 -30.77
N GLY A 94 30.57 -3.56 -29.78
CA GLY A 94 30.72 -4.74 -28.93
C GLY A 94 31.94 -4.80 -28.03
N VAL A 95 31.86 -4.16 -26.85
CA VAL A 95 32.57 -4.65 -25.66
C VAL A 95 31.54 -4.87 -24.56
N GLU A 96 31.05 -6.10 -24.45
CA GLU A 96 30.29 -6.60 -23.31
C GLU A 96 31.22 -6.63 -22.09
N ASN A 97 31.20 -5.57 -21.30
CA ASN A 97 31.82 -5.56 -19.98
C ASN A 97 30.85 -6.20 -18.97
N GLU A 98 30.91 -7.53 -18.87
CA GLU A 98 30.41 -8.28 -17.71
C GLU A 98 31.25 -7.94 -16.47
N ASN A 99 30.91 -6.85 -15.78
CA ASN A 99 31.31 -6.68 -14.38
C ASN A 99 30.42 -5.63 -13.69
N ASP A 100 29.11 -5.82 -13.77
CA ASP A 100 28.19 -5.07 -12.93
C ASP A 100 28.13 -5.72 -11.53
N LYS A 101 29.14 -5.40 -10.71
CA LYS A 101 29.04 -5.52 -9.25
C LYS A 101 28.00 -4.50 -8.77
N THR A 102 26.74 -4.76 -9.08
CA THR A 102 25.65 -4.07 -8.41
C THR A 102 25.70 -4.46 -6.95
N ASP A 103 26.16 -3.52 -6.12
CA ASP A 103 25.90 -3.54 -4.69
C ASP A 103 24.40 -3.81 -4.52
N LYS A 104 24.05 -5.05 -4.14
CA LYS A 104 22.68 -5.47 -3.87
C LYS A 104 22.17 -4.60 -2.73
N LYS A 105 21.58 -3.44 -3.07
CA LYS A 105 20.90 -2.56 -2.12
C LYS A 105 19.92 -3.44 -1.37
N LYS A 106 20.21 -3.70 -0.08
CA LYS A 106 19.35 -4.48 0.80
C LYS A 106 17.93 -3.93 0.66
N GLY A 107 17.02 -4.74 0.12
CA GLY A 107 15.64 -4.33 -0.12
C GLY A 107 15.05 -3.78 1.17
N LYS A 108 14.36 -2.64 1.10
CA LYS A 108 13.69 -2.07 2.27
C LYS A 108 12.65 -3.06 2.78
N ARG A 109 12.76 -3.43 4.07
CA ARG A 109 11.75 -4.25 4.76
C ARG A 109 10.39 -3.57 4.68
N SER A 110 9.35 -4.36 4.52
CA SER A 110 7.99 -3.88 4.30
C SER A 110 7.04 -4.43 5.34
N HIS A 111 6.17 -3.56 5.85
CA HIS A 111 5.00 -3.93 6.64
C HIS A 111 3.85 -4.47 5.78
N LEU A 112 3.87 -4.17 4.47
CA LEU A 112 2.86 -4.58 3.50
C LEU A 112 3.21 -5.94 2.89
N LEU A 113 2.18 -6.74 2.61
CA LEU A 113 2.26 -8.00 1.85
C LEU A 113 2.61 -7.72 0.39
N ASP A 114 3.68 -8.30 -0.12
CA ASP A 114 4.01 -8.29 -1.54
C ASP A 114 3.11 -9.25 -2.31
N VAL A 115 2.16 -8.68 -3.06
CA VAL A 115 1.25 -9.41 -3.96
C VAL A 115 1.64 -9.22 -5.43
N SER A 116 2.79 -8.62 -5.72
CA SER A 116 3.24 -8.39 -7.10
C SER A 116 3.37 -9.68 -7.90
N ILE A 117 3.73 -10.79 -7.24
CA ILE A 117 3.81 -12.12 -7.85
C ILE A 117 2.46 -12.56 -8.42
N LEU A 118 1.33 -12.23 -7.78
CA LEU A 118 0.01 -12.62 -8.25
C LEU A 118 -0.40 -11.82 -9.49
N PHE A 119 -0.20 -10.50 -9.43
CA PHE A 119 -0.78 -9.57 -10.40
C PHE A 119 0.16 -9.17 -11.54
N ARG A 120 1.48 -9.29 -11.39
CA ARG A 120 2.46 -8.86 -12.41
C ARG A 120 3.26 -9.98 -13.05
N ASP A 121 3.43 -11.09 -12.36
CA ASP A 121 4.19 -12.22 -12.89
C ASP A 121 3.25 -13.13 -13.67
N LYS A 122 3.46 -13.19 -15.00
CA LYS A 122 2.66 -14.04 -15.90
C LYS A 122 2.85 -15.53 -15.59
N ASN A 123 4.00 -15.88 -15.01
CA ASN A 123 4.41 -17.26 -14.77
C ASN A 123 4.24 -17.67 -13.30
N ALA A 124 3.65 -16.81 -12.46
CA ALA A 124 3.43 -17.16 -11.07
C ALA A 124 2.43 -18.32 -10.94
N SER A 125 2.91 -19.41 -10.38
CA SER A 125 2.06 -20.51 -9.94
C SER A 125 1.34 -20.14 -8.64
N ILE A 126 0.03 -20.35 -8.64
CA ILE A 126 -0.83 -20.29 -7.44
C ILE A 126 -0.96 -21.66 -6.76
N VAL A 127 -0.42 -22.72 -7.38
CA VAL A 127 -0.53 -24.10 -6.92
C VAL A 127 0.62 -24.46 -5.97
N ASP A 128 1.76 -23.81 -6.13
CA ASP A 128 2.97 -24.06 -5.34
C ASP A 128 3.81 -22.80 -5.13
N GLY A 129 4.78 -22.94 -4.22
CA GLY A 129 5.79 -21.91 -3.93
C GLY A 129 5.25 -20.59 -3.39
N LYS A 130 5.98 -19.50 -3.69
CA LYS A 130 5.70 -18.15 -3.16
C LYS A 130 4.35 -17.59 -3.62
N GLY A 131 3.89 -17.95 -4.83
CA GLY A 131 2.62 -17.47 -5.37
C GLY A 131 1.43 -18.04 -4.61
N LYS A 132 1.42 -19.36 -4.35
CA LYS A 132 0.41 -19.99 -3.48
C LYS A 132 0.34 -19.34 -2.10
N VAL A 133 1.50 -19.13 -1.45
CA VAL A 133 1.54 -18.51 -0.12
C VAL A 133 0.98 -17.08 -0.16
N ALA A 134 1.35 -16.29 -1.16
CA ALA A 134 0.81 -14.93 -1.32
C ALA A 134 -0.71 -14.94 -1.54
N TYR A 135 -1.21 -15.87 -2.35
CA TYR A 135 -2.63 -16.05 -2.63
C TYR A 135 -3.41 -16.39 -1.35
N MET A 136 -2.93 -17.38 -0.60
CA MET A 136 -3.58 -17.81 0.64
C MET A 136 -3.60 -16.70 1.69
N ILE A 137 -2.50 -15.98 1.88
CA ILE A 137 -2.47 -14.86 2.82
C ILE A 137 -3.43 -13.75 2.36
N LEU A 138 -3.51 -13.47 1.07
CA LEU A 138 -4.43 -12.46 0.54
C LEU A 138 -5.91 -12.85 0.74
N LYS A 139 -6.26 -14.11 0.48
CA LYS A 139 -7.60 -14.67 0.75
C LYS A 139 -7.95 -14.52 2.23
N ASN A 140 -7.10 -15.05 3.09
CA ASN A 140 -7.22 -14.98 4.54
C ASN A 140 -7.35 -13.54 5.05
N LEU A 141 -6.62 -12.61 4.43
CA LEU A 141 -6.67 -11.20 4.77
C LEU A 141 -8.04 -10.60 4.42
N ILE A 142 -8.55 -10.85 3.22
CA ILE A 142 -9.88 -10.40 2.78
C ILE A 142 -10.96 -10.95 3.72
N GLU A 143 -10.93 -12.26 4.01
CA GLU A 143 -11.89 -12.88 4.93
C GLU A 143 -11.80 -12.26 6.33
N SER A 144 -10.59 -12.10 6.89
CA SER A 144 -10.43 -11.55 8.24
C SER A 144 -10.93 -10.10 8.37
N LEU A 145 -10.80 -9.29 7.32
CA LEU A 145 -11.17 -7.88 7.33
C LEU A 145 -12.66 -7.68 7.08
N TYR A 146 -13.25 -8.48 6.19
CA TYR A 146 -14.56 -8.19 5.64
C TYR A 146 -15.63 -9.25 5.95
N ALA A 147 -15.30 -10.43 6.47
CA ALA A 147 -16.28 -11.53 6.63
C ALA A 147 -17.52 -11.16 7.46
N LYS A 148 -17.40 -10.20 8.38
CA LYS A 148 -18.50 -9.71 9.24
C LYS A 148 -19.16 -8.43 8.72
N GLN A 149 -18.81 -7.98 7.52
CA GLN A 149 -19.35 -6.76 6.92
C GLN A 149 -20.60 -7.11 6.11
N PRO A 150 -21.68 -6.30 6.18
CA PRO A 150 -22.94 -6.62 5.51
C PRO A 150 -22.78 -6.91 4.02
N PHE A 151 -21.99 -6.11 3.30
CA PHE A 151 -21.77 -6.32 1.87
C PHE A 151 -21.08 -7.65 1.56
N TYR A 152 -20.21 -8.12 2.44
CA TYR A 152 -19.47 -9.35 2.24
C TYR A 152 -20.38 -10.54 2.48
N GLU A 153 -21.22 -10.48 3.53
CA GLU A 153 -22.23 -11.50 3.80
C GLU A 153 -23.24 -11.62 2.65
N GLU A 154 -23.70 -10.49 2.10
CA GLU A 154 -24.61 -10.45 0.93
C GLU A 154 -23.99 -11.11 -0.31
N VAL A 155 -22.71 -10.84 -0.60
CA VAL A 155 -22.03 -11.44 -1.74
C VAL A 155 -21.73 -12.92 -1.47
N LYS A 156 -21.33 -13.27 -0.25
CA LYS A 156 -21.05 -14.66 0.15
C LYS A 156 -22.28 -15.57 0.09
N GLN A 157 -23.48 -15.03 0.31
CA GLN A 157 -24.72 -15.78 0.11
C GLN A 157 -24.94 -16.20 -1.34
N LYS A 158 -24.46 -15.39 -2.31
CA LYS A 158 -24.53 -15.71 -3.74
C LYS A 158 -23.36 -16.56 -4.20
N ASP A 159 -22.20 -16.33 -3.59
CA ASP A 159 -20.93 -16.97 -3.94
C ASP A 159 -20.17 -17.38 -2.66
N PRO A 160 -20.33 -18.63 -2.18
CA PRO A 160 -19.70 -19.11 -0.94
C PRO A 160 -18.17 -18.96 -0.92
N ASP A 161 -17.54 -19.04 -2.10
CA ASP A 161 -16.10 -18.96 -2.33
C ASP A 161 -15.66 -17.57 -2.84
N PHE A 162 -16.48 -16.54 -2.54
CA PHE A 162 -16.28 -15.17 -3.01
C PHE A 162 -14.85 -14.65 -2.88
N ALA A 163 -14.14 -14.90 -1.77
CA ALA A 163 -12.77 -14.40 -1.62
C ALA A 163 -11.81 -14.95 -2.68
N GLU A 164 -11.93 -16.24 -3.02
CA GLU A 164 -11.09 -16.90 -4.02
C GLU A 164 -11.45 -16.38 -5.41
N HIS A 165 -12.74 -16.43 -5.77
CA HIS A 165 -13.22 -15.92 -7.04
C HIS A 165 -12.87 -14.45 -7.24
N PHE A 166 -13.01 -13.62 -6.22
CA PHE A 166 -12.65 -12.20 -6.28
C PHE A 166 -11.16 -11.98 -6.59
N ILE A 167 -10.26 -12.76 -5.97
CA ILE A 167 -8.82 -12.67 -6.25
C ILE A 167 -8.54 -13.15 -7.68
N ASP A 168 -9.14 -14.27 -8.10
CA ASP A 168 -8.94 -14.84 -9.44
C ASP A 168 -9.38 -13.88 -10.54
N TRP A 169 -10.56 -13.27 -10.39
CA TRP A 169 -11.08 -12.26 -11.31
C TRP A 169 -10.18 -11.01 -11.37
N LEU A 170 -9.71 -10.53 -10.21
CA LEU A 170 -8.75 -9.42 -10.17
C LEU A 170 -7.43 -9.78 -10.84
N MET A 171 -6.91 -10.98 -10.63
CA MET A 171 -5.67 -11.46 -11.25
C MET A 171 -5.81 -11.56 -12.77
N LEU A 172 -6.91 -12.14 -13.25
CA LEU A 172 -7.20 -12.26 -14.68
C LEU A 172 -7.24 -10.89 -15.36
N LYS A 173 -8.03 -9.96 -14.81
CA LYS A 173 -8.17 -8.60 -15.37
C LYS A 173 -6.91 -7.77 -15.22
N ALA A 174 -6.19 -7.86 -14.10
CA ALA A 174 -4.90 -7.19 -13.92
C ALA A 174 -3.87 -7.62 -14.96
N ARG A 175 -3.81 -8.91 -15.28
CA ARG A 175 -2.91 -9.46 -16.30
C ARG A 175 -3.29 -8.97 -17.69
N ALA A 176 -4.58 -8.91 -18.03
CA ALA A 176 -5.05 -8.35 -19.29
C ALA A 176 -4.66 -6.86 -19.43
N GLU A 177 -4.82 -6.04 -18.38
CA GLU A 177 -4.41 -4.62 -18.41
C GLU A 177 -2.90 -4.44 -18.62
N LEU A 178 -2.07 -5.35 -18.11
CA LEU A 178 -0.62 -5.32 -18.35
C LEU A 178 -0.27 -5.59 -19.82
N GLU A 179 -1.05 -6.41 -20.52
CA GLU A 179 -0.88 -6.65 -21.96
C GLU A 179 -1.25 -5.44 -22.80
N GLU A 180 -2.27 -4.69 -22.36
CA GLU A 180 -2.65 -3.38 -22.91
C GLU A 180 -1.66 -2.24 -22.53
N LYS A 181 -0.52 -2.57 -21.92
CA LYS A 181 0.52 -1.63 -21.48
C LYS A 181 0.01 -0.59 -20.47
N ARG A 182 -0.98 -0.93 -19.64
CA ARG A 182 -1.39 -0.11 -18.48
C ARG A 182 -0.65 -0.58 -17.24
N PRO A 183 0.41 0.13 -16.79
CA PRO A 183 1.22 -0.35 -15.68
C PRO A 183 0.51 -0.17 -14.34
N LEU A 184 0.16 -1.28 -13.67
CA LEU A 184 -0.28 -1.29 -12.28
C LEU A 184 0.90 -1.01 -11.35
N LYS A 185 1.18 0.25 -11.01
CA LYS A 185 2.38 0.68 -10.25
C LYS A 185 2.21 0.50 -8.74
N LYS A 186 1.02 0.74 -8.21
CA LYS A 186 0.69 0.75 -6.78
C LYS A 186 -0.49 -0.17 -6.49
N ALA A 187 -0.58 -0.68 -5.27
CA ALA A 187 -1.73 -1.49 -4.82
C ALA A 187 -3.08 -0.79 -5.02
N LYS A 188 -3.13 0.53 -4.86
CA LYS A 188 -4.34 1.32 -5.12
C LYS A 188 -4.80 1.25 -6.58
N ASP A 189 -3.92 0.97 -7.54
CA ASP A 189 -4.28 0.90 -8.96
C ASP A 189 -5.21 -0.31 -9.23
N LEU A 190 -5.19 -1.34 -8.35
CA LEU A 190 -6.17 -2.45 -8.40
C LEU A 190 -7.63 -1.96 -8.22
N SER A 191 -7.83 -0.79 -7.61
CA SER A 191 -9.14 -0.15 -7.48
C SER A 191 -9.66 0.48 -8.78
N MET A 192 -8.88 0.44 -9.86
CA MET A 192 -9.27 0.96 -11.18
C MET A 192 -9.67 -0.15 -12.16
N ILE A 193 -9.33 -1.41 -11.85
CA ILE A 193 -9.65 -2.57 -12.68
C ILE A 193 -11.17 -2.74 -12.78
N ASP A 194 -11.72 -2.66 -13.99
CA ASP A 194 -13.16 -2.82 -14.19
C ASP A 194 -13.55 -4.30 -14.15
N LEU A 195 -14.58 -4.60 -13.36
CA LEU A 195 -15.14 -5.94 -13.20
C LEU A 195 -16.54 -5.94 -13.82
N GLU A 196 -16.81 -6.95 -14.64
CA GLU A 196 -18.07 -7.07 -15.39
C GLU A 196 -19.25 -7.40 -14.47
N ASP A 197 -19.02 -8.27 -13.48
CA ASP A 197 -20.04 -8.64 -12.50
C ASP A 197 -20.38 -7.45 -11.58
N PRO A 198 -21.66 -7.02 -11.51
CA PRO A 198 -22.06 -5.90 -10.67
C PRO A 198 -21.75 -6.09 -9.17
N SER A 199 -21.90 -7.30 -8.65
CA SER A 199 -21.62 -7.65 -7.25
C SER A 199 -20.12 -7.56 -6.95
N LEU A 200 -19.28 -8.10 -7.85
CA LEU A 200 -17.83 -7.99 -7.71
C LEU A 200 -17.36 -6.53 -7.85
N LYS A 201 -17.98 -5.75 -8.73
CA LYS A 201 -17.68 -4.32 -8.91
C LYS A 201 -17.97 -3.50 -7.65
N GLU A 202 -19.11 -3.75 -7.01
CA GLU A 202 -19.47 -3.13 -5.74
C GLU A 202 -18.54 -3.58 -4.60
N ALA A 203 -18.28 -4.89 -4.49
CA ALA A 203 -17.38 -5.42 -3.47
C ALA A 203 -15.96 -4.86 -3.62
N ARG A 204 -15.43 -4.81 -4.85
CA ARG A 204 -14.16 -4.15 -5.18
C ARG A 204 -14.14 -2.70 -4.72
N TYR A 205 -15.21 -1.95 -5.01
CA TYR A 205 -15.33 -0.56 -4.56
C TYR A 205 -15.25 -0.47 -3.03
N LYS A 206 -15.99 -1.31 -2.29
CA LYS A 206 -15.99 -1.30 -0.81
C LYS A 206 -14.62 -1.72 -0.23
N ILE A 207 -13.99 -2.74 -0.80
CA ILE A 207 -12.67 -3.28 -0.38
C ILE A 207 -11.53 -2.27 -0.63
N PHE A 208 -11.57 -1.50 -1.72
CA PHE A 208 -10.47 -0.59 -2.07
C PHE A 208 -10.73 0.88 -1.79
N ASN A 209 -11.97 1.34 -1.67
CA ASN A 209 -12.32 2.74 -1.41
C ASN A 209 -12.90 2.97 -0.01
N GLY A 210 -12.66 2.04 0.90
CA GLY A 210 -12.95 2.18 2.32
C GLY A 210 -12.39 3.48 2.92
N ASN A 211 -13.08 4.03 3.92
CA ASN A 211 -12.74 5.29 4.56
C ASN A 211 -12.12 5.13 5.97
N GLN A 212 -11.96 3.89 6.45
CA GLN A 212 -11.22 3.61 7.67
C GLN A 212 -9.71 3.59 7.40
N SER A 213 -8.91 3.85 8.43
CA SER A 213 -7.46 3.68 8.35
C SER A 213 -6.99 2.84 9.54
N ILE A 214 -6.02 1.97 9.29
CA ILE A 214 -5.44 1.11 10.33
C ILE A 214 -4.77 1.94 11.43
N ASN A 215 -4.24 3.09 11.06
CA ASN A 215 -3.57 4.00 11.99
C ASN A 215 -4.57 4.78 12.86
N ASP A 216 -5.80 5.02 12.36
CA ASP A 216 -6.79 5.92 12.97
C ASP A 216 -8.21 5.28 13.07
N PRO A 217 -8.40 4.21 13.86
CA PRO A 217 -9.65 3.44 13.90
C PRO A 217 -10.89 4.16 14.48
N GLY A 218 -10.79 5.43 14.88
CA GLY A 218 -11.90 6.19 15.48
C GLY A 218 -12.49 7.29 14.60
N VAL A 219 -11.84 7.64 13.48
CA VAL A 219 -12.20 8.85 12.72
C VAL A 219 -13.40 8.61 11.78
N ASN A 220 -13.61 7.36 11.32
CA ASN A 220 -14.72 6.98 10.44
C ASN A 220 -15.28 5.60 10.84
N ALA A 221 -15.99 5.54 11.96
CA ALA A 221 -16.51 4.28 12.52
C ALA A 221 -17.45 3.48 11.59
N GLY A 222 -17.93 4.06 10.48
CA GLY A 222 -18.94 3.48 9.60
C GLY A 222 -18.48 3.07 8.19
N GLY A 223 -17.18 2.95 7.89
CA GLY A 223 -16.78 2.39 6.59
C GLY A 223 -15.75 1.28 6.70
N TYR A 224 -15.07 0.99 5.59
CA TYR A 224 -14.25 -0.22 5.46
C TYR A 224 -12.76 0.11 5.52
N TYR A 225 -11.93 -0.83 6.00
CA TYR A 225 -10.48 -0.72 5.84
C TYR A 225 -10.14 -0.92 4.37
N PRO A 226 -9.38 -0.03 3.72
CA PRO A 226 -8.97 -0.23 2.35
C PRO A 226 -7.84 -1.26 2.27
N LEU A 227 -8.02 -2.32 1.46
CA LEU A 227 -7.04 -3.40 1.30
C LEU A 227 -5.65 -2.91 0.85
N TYR A 228 -5.59 -1.82 0.07
CA TYR A 228 -4.33 -1.25 -0.40
C TYR A 228 -3.42 -0.73 0.72
N GLU A 229 -3.92 -0.53 1.95
CA GLU A 229 -3.11 -0.20 3.13
C GLU A 229 -2.31 -1.38 3.67
N LEU A 230 -2.57 -2.61 3.21
CA LEU A 230 -1.96 -3.84 3.72
C LEU A 230 -1.18 -4.62 2.67
N ILE A 231 -1.34 -4.27 1.39
CA ILE A 231 -0.71 -4.97 0.26
C ILE A 231 0.18 -4.03 -0.56
N SER A 232 1.10 -4.60 -1.33
CA SER A 232 2.07 -3.89 -2.15
C SER A 232 2.28 -4.61 -3.48
N LEU A 233 2.38 -3.85 -4.57
CA LEU A 233 2.78 -4.37 -5.89
C LEU A 233 4.28 -4.16 -6.16
N GLN A 234 5.07 -3.81 -5.14
CA GLN A 234 6.52 -3.70 -5.30
C GLN A 234 7.17 -5.07 -5.07
N LYS A 235 7.82 -5.59 -6.11
CA LYS A 235 8.56 -6.86 -6.06
C LYS A 235 9.62 -6.82 -4.95
N LYS A 236 9.52 -7.75 -4.01
CA LYS A 236 10.43 -7.93 -2.87
C LYS A 236 10.93 -9.36 -2.80
N SER A 237 12.05 -9.56 -2.10
CA SER A 237 12.59 -10.91 -1.85
C SER A 237 11.62 -11.73 -0.98
N HIS A 238 11.10 -11.13 0.10
CA HIS A 238 10.13 -11.73 1.01
C HIS A 238 8.73 -11.16 0.80
N LEU A 239 7.70 -11.92 1.17
CA LEU A 239 6.30 -11.51 1.12
C LEU A 239 6.00 -10.43 2.16
N VAL A 240 6.48 -10.59 3.38
CA VAL A 240 6.28 -9.63 4.47
C VAL A 240 7.39 -9.76 5.51
N SER A 241 7.68 -8.67 6.23
CA SER A 241 8.52 -8.70 7.43
C SER A 241 7.66 -8.85 8.68
N PHE A 242 7.85 -9.92 9.46
CA PHE A 242 7.09 -10.16 10.70
C PHE A 242 7.31 -9.07 11.76
N TRP A 243 8.52 -8.50 11.79
CA TRP A 243 8.83 -7.36 12.67
C TRP A 243 7.91 -6.17 12.42
N LEU A 244 7.60 -5.91 11.15
CA LEU A 244 6.84 -4.73 10.71
C LEU A 244 5.39 -5.04 10.34
N ALA A 245 4.96 -6.30 10.31
CA ALA A 245 3.61 -6.67 9.90
C ALA A 245 2.56 -6.12 10.87
N PRO A 246 1.49 -5.46 10.39
CA PRO A 246 0.38 -5.05 11.24
C PRO A 246 -0.44 -6.25 11.72
N LYS A 247 -1.24 -6.07 12.77
CA LYS A 247 -1.98 -7.17 13.42
C LYS A 247 -2.90 -7.93 12.44
N PRO A 248 -3.67 -7.29 11.54
CA PRO A 248 -4.47 -8.00 10.55
C PRO A 248 -3.66 -8.90 9.63
N LEU A 249 -2.44 -8.51 9.26
CA LEU A 249 -1.59 -9.31 8.38
C LEU A 249 -0.99 -10.51 9.10
N LEU A 250 -0.63 -10.36 10.39
CA LEU A 250 -0.26 -11.50 11.22
C LEU A 250 -1.43 -12.48 11.39
N TYR A 251 -2.64 -11.96 11.58
CA TYR A 251 -3.83 -12.79 11.67
C TYR A 251 -4.11 -13.53 10.35
N ALA A 252 -3.93 -12.88 9.21
CA ALA A 252 -4.06 -13.53 7.91
C ALA A 252 -3.08 -14.70 7.74
N VAL A 253 -1.88 -14.62 8.32
CA VAL A 253 -0.88 -15.69 8.29
C VAL A 253 -1.23 -16.82 9.27
N PHE A 254 -1.48 -16.51 10.54
CA PHE A 254 -1.63 -17.53 11.58
C PHE A 254 -3.04 -18.09 11.74
N GLN A 255 -4.08 -17.36 11.31
CA GLN A 255 -5.49 -17.71 11.51
C GLN A 255 -5.88 -17.98 12.98
N ASN A 256 -5.03 -17.58 13.94
CA ASN A 256 -5.22 -17.81 15.37
C ASN A 256 -4.95 -16.50 16.14
N PRO A 257 -5.95 -15.93 16.83
CA PRO A 257 -5.79 -14.66 17.54
C PRO A 257 -4.83 -14.72 18.73
N ASP A 258 -4.67 -15.90 19.36
CA ASP A 258 -3.79 -16.08 20.52
C ASP A 258 -2.33 -16.03 20.09
N VAL A 259 -1.98 -16.75 19.02
CA VAL A 259 -0.64 -16.72 18.40
C VAL A 259 -0.27 -15.32 17.93
N VAL A 260 -1.23 -14.58 17.36
CA VAL A 260 -1.02 -13.18 16.96
C VAL A 260 -0.74 -12.30 18.17
N THR A 261 -1.42 -12.53 19.29
CA THR A 261 -1.20 -11.78 20.54
C THR A 261 0.18 -12.07 21.10
N GLU A 262 0.57 -13.33 21.20
CA GLU A 262 1.93 -13.76 21.58
C GLU A 262 2.99 -13.10 20.69
N MET A 263 2.84 -13.15 19.36
CA MET A 263 3.76 -12.52 18.41
C MET A 263 3.82 -11.00 18.61
N CYS A 264 2.72 -10.34 18.95
CA CYS A 264 2.73 -8.90 19.25
C CYS A 264 3.51 -8.60 20.54
N GLU A 265 3.28 -9.37 21.60
CA GLU A 265 3.97 -9.23 22.89
C GLU A 265 5.47 -9.49 22.77
N LEU A 266 5.84 -10.54 22.03
CA LEU A 266 7.22 -10.89 21.73
C LEU A 266 7.95 -9.73 21.04
N ARG A 267 7.35 -9.15 20.00
CA ARG A 267 7.92 -7.99 19.28
C ARG A 267 8.07 -6.77 20.19
N ASP A 268 7.07 -6.50 21.03
CA ASP A 268 7.11 -5.40 22.00
C ASP A 268 8.21 -5.60 23.06
N GLY A 269 8.40 -6.83 23.55
CA GLY A 269 9.48 -7.21 24.46
C GLY A 269 10.86 -6.98 23.83
N MET A 270 11.09 -7.52 22.63
CA MET A 270 12.33 -7.34 21.87
C MET A 270 12.64 -5.86 21.60
N TYR A 271 11.62 -5.05 21.30
CA TYR A 271 11.81 -3.62 21.06
C TYR A 271 12.28 -2.89 22.34
N LYS A 272 11.71 -3.24 23.51
CA LYS A 272 12.14 -2.68 24.80
C LYS A 272 13.58 -3.09 25.13
N GLU A 273 13.92 -4.37 24.97
CA GLU A 273 15.29 -4.89 25.17
C GLU A 273 16.30 -4.18 24.28
N LYS A 274 15.98 -4.01 22.99
CA LYS A 274 16.84 -3.31 22.03
C LYS A 274 17.04 -1.84 22.41
N LYS A 275 16.00 -1.19 22.92
CA LYS A 275 16.06 0.20 23.38
C LYS A 275 16.88 0.36 24.67
N SER A 276 16.88 -0.62 25.58
CA SER A 276 17.76 -0.60 26.76
C SER A 276 19.21 -0.88 26.38
N MET A 277 19.46 -1.87 25.53
CA MET A 277 20.81 -2.24 25.08
C MET A 277 21.48 -1.14 24.25
N ALA A 278 20.72 -0.39 23.44
CA ALA A 278 21.26 0.74 22.69
C ALA A 278 21.87 1.85 23.58
N ARG A 279 21.61 1.82 24.90
CA ARG A 279 22.21 2.74 25.88
C ARG A 279 23.50 2.18 26.52
N SER A 280 23.74 0.88 26.40
CA SER A 280 24.87 0.14 27.00
C SER A 280 25.69 -0.53 25.89
N GLU A 281 26.70 0.19 25.38
CA GLU A 281 27.78 -0.24 24.46
C GLU A 281 27.41 -0.86 23.08
N LYS A 282 28.14 -0.44 22.02
CA LYS A 282 27.82 -0.72 20.61
C LYS A 282 28.24 -2.10 20.09
N ASN A 283 29.15 -2.81 20.76
CA ASN A 283 29.77 -4.02 20.20
C ASN A 283 28.93 -5.30 20.34
N GLU A 284 27.97 -5.37 21.27
CA GLU A 284 27.12 -6.54 21.49
C GLU A 284 25.89 -6.61 20.54
N MET A 285 25.68 -5.56 19.74
CA MET A 285 24.40 -5.33 19.07
C MET A 285 24.13 -6.27 17.87
N LYS A 286 25.18 -6.79 17.21
CA LYS A 286 25.01 -7.74 16.09
C LYS A 286 24.51 -9.11 16.55
N SER A 287 25.04 -9.61 17.67
CA SER A 287 24.61 -10.89 18.25
C SER A 287 23.16 -10.83 18.72
N ALA A 288 22.73 -9.70 19.30
CA ALA A 288 21.36 -9.49 19.74
C ALA A 288 20.34 -9.56 18.59
N ASP A 289 20.64 -8.98 17.42
CA ASP A 289 19.74 -9.00 16.26
C ASP A 289 19.53 -10.42 15.70
N ASP A 290 20.59 -11.25 15.70
CA ASP A 290 20.50 -12.64 15.28
C ASP A 290 19.70 -13.49 16.28
N ILE A 291 19.87 -13.27 17.59
CA ILE A 291 19.07 -13.94 18.64
C ILE A 291 17.59 -13.56 18.51
N GLN A 292 17.28 -12.28 18.29
CA GLN A 292 15.89 -11.83 18.13
C GLN A 292 15.26 -12.41 16.86
N LYS A 293 16.01 -12.46 15.76
CA LYS A 293 15.58 -13.12 14.53
C LYS A 293 15.24 -14.60 14.79
N GLN A 294 16.13 -15.33 15.48
CA GLN A 294 15.90 -16.74 15.82
C GLN A 294 14.66 -16.94 16.69
N LYS A 295 14.44 -16.08 17.69
CA LYS A 295 13.24 -16.11 18.54
C LYS A 295 11.94 -15.91 17.72
N LEU A 296 11.91 -14.95 16.80
CA LEU A 296 10.75 -14.74 15.92
C LEU A 296 10.51 -15.94 14.99
N GLU A 297 11.58 -16.47 14.42
CA GLU A 297 11.52 -17.64 13.54
C GLU A 297 11.07 -18.89 14.30
N GLN A 298 11.53 -19.07 15.54
CA GLN A 298 11.12 -20.17 16.42
C GLN A 298 9.64 -20.05 16.81
N CYS A 299 9.17 -18.86 17.17
CA CYS A 299 7.74 -18.61 17.45
C CYS A 299 6.85 -18.87 16.23
N PHE A 300 7.33 -18.55 15.02
CA PHE A 300 6.64 -18.94 13.79
C PHE A 300 6.62 -20.47 13.60
N LYS A 301 7.77 -21.13 13.78
CA LYS A 301 7.91 -22.59 13.62
C LYS A 301 7.14 -23.40 14.67
N SER A 302 6.90 -22.87 15.86
CA SER A 302 6.10 -23.53 16.89
C SER A 302 4.60 -23.52 16.59
N HIS A 303 4.17 -22.70 15.63
CA HIS A 303 2.78 -22.57 15.19
C HIS A 303 2.67 -22.91 13.70
N PRO A 304 2.85 -24.19 13.34
CA PRO A 304 2.86 -24.61 11.95
C PRO A 304 1.52 -24.30 11.29
N THR A 305 1.61 -23.55 10.19
CA THR A 305 0.51 -23.29 9.27
C THR A 305 0.71 -24.17 8.05
N GLU A 306 -0.26 -25.04 7.73
CA GLU A 306 -0.14 -26.17 6.78
C GLU A 306 0.42 -25.80 5.39
N PHE A 307 0.38 -24.53 5.00
CA PHE A 307 0.68 -24.09 3.63
C PHE A 307 1.76 -23.00 3.53
N ILE A 308 2.36 -22.59 4.65
CA ILE A 308 3.20 -21.39 4.68
C ILE A 308 4.63 -21.75 5.13
N ASP A 309 5.56 -21.67 4.19
CA ASP A 309 6.99 -21.88 4.46
C ASP A 309 7.67 -20.59 4.94
N SER A 310 8.40 -20.70 6.04
CA SER A 310 9.24 -19.65 6.64
C SER A 310 10.17 -18.95 5.65
N GLN A 311 10.63 -19.62 4.59
CA GLN A 311 11.58 -19.05 3.62
C GLN A 311 11.06 -17.79 2.89
N TYR A 312 9.73 -17.63 2.81
CA TYR A 312 9.12 -16.49 2.13
C TYR A 312 8.99 -15.23 2.99
N PHE A 313 9.45 -15.28 4.25
CA PHE A 313 9.26 -14.21 5.21
C PHE A 313 10.59 -13.62 5.68
N ASP A 314 10.53 -12.36 6.14
CA ASP A 314 11.66 -11.70 6.78
C ASP A 314 11.45 -11.60 8.30
N PHE A 315 12.29 -12.32 9.04
CA PHE A 315 12.31 -12.32 10.51
C PHE A 315 13.29 -11.30 11.10
N GLY A 316 13.99 -10.52 10.26
CA GLY A 316 14.96 -9.55 10.74
C GLY A 316 14.32 -8.39 11.52
N THR A 317 14.91 -8.05 12.68
CA THR A 317 14.43 -6.95 13.53
C THR A 317 15.08 -5.61 13.17
N SER A 318 14.42 -4.50 13.51
CA SER A 318 14.92 -3.15 13.25
C SER A 318 14.74 -2.25 14.47
N GLY A 319 15.34 -1.06 14.47
CA GLY A 319 15.11 -0.04 15.50
C GLY A 319 13.72 0.62 15.44
N THR A 320 12.93 0.32 14.40
CA THR A 320 11.56 0.82 14.26
C THR A 320 10.64 0.08 15.22
N LYS A 321 9.81 0.82 15.96
CA LYS A 321 8.80 0.24 16.84
C LYS A 321 7.83 -0.64 16.03
N PRO A 322 7.58 -1.90 16.42
CA PRO A 322 6.65 -2.77 15.72
C PRO A 322 5.21 -2.20 15.80
N PRO A 323 4.38 -2.39 14.76
CA PRO A 323 2.98 -1.99 14.83
C PRO A 323 2.23 -2.88 15.84
N ARG A 324 1.49 -2.23 16.73
CA ARG A 324 0.64 -2.90 17.73
C ARG A 324 -0.77 -3.22 17.23
N ARG A 325 -1.14 -2.61 16.10
CA ARG A 325 -2.47 -2.64 15.51
C ARG A 325 -2.34 -3.10 14.07
#